data_AF-A0A133ZSX6-F1
#
_entry.id   AF-A0A133ZSX6-F1
#
_cell.length_a   1.000
_cell.length_b   1.000
_cell.length_c   1.000
_cell.angle_alpha   90.00
_cell.angle_beta   90.00
_cell.angle_gamma   90.00
#
_symmetry.space_group_name_H-M   'P 1'
#
loop_
_entity.id
_entity.type
_entity.pdbx_description
1 polymer ?
#
loop_
_entity_poly.entity_id
_entity_poly.type
_entity_poly.pdbx_seq_one_letter_code
_entity_poly.pdbx_strand_id
1 'polypeptide(L)' 'MSPRTGRPKSDTPKVKQLGVRFNKEDLEKIDCLTEYYKETRVEVIRRGVNKLYSELENKK' A
#
# COMPACT_ATOMS: atom_id res chain seq x y z
N MET A 1 11.77 30.01 -24.49
CA MET A 1 10.77 29.19 -23.77
C MET A 1 11.51 28.09 -23.03
N SER A 2 11.51 28.15 -21.70
CA SER A 2 12.27 27.23 -20.84
C SER A 2 11.80 25.77 -21.03
N PRO A 3 12.71 24.78 -21.13
CA PRO A 3 12.31 23.40 -21.30
C PRO A 3 11.61 22.91 -20.03
N ARG A 4 10.36 22.45 -20.13
CA ARG A 4 9.70 21.69 -19.05
C ARG A 4 10.24 20.26 -19.05
N THR A 5 11.54 20.08 -18.81
CA THR A 5 12.19 18.76 -18.86
C THR A 5 12.18 18.09 -17.50
N GLY A 6 11.13 17.28 -17.24
CA GLY A 6 11.05 16.34 -16.11
C GLY A 6 9.63 15.83 -15.83
N ARG A 7 9.51 14.69 -15.11
CA ARG A 7 8.23 14.27 -14.50
C ARG A 7 7.84 15.33 -13.48
N PRO A 8 6.60 15.87 -13.50
CA PRO A 8 6.16 16.84 -12.50
C PRO A 8 6.39 16.26 -11.10
N LYS A 9 6.99 17.07 -10.22
CA LYS A 9 7.19 16.69 -8.82
C LYS A 9 5.81 16.48 -8.22
N SER A 10 5.48 15.23 -7.91
CA SER A 10 4.34 14.91 -7.05
C SER A 10 4.77 15.14 -5.62
N ASP A 11 3.89 15.71 -4.79
CA ASP A 11 4.20 16.00 -3.38
C ASP A 11 4.36 14.71 -2.54
N THR A 12 3.74 13.60 -2.96
CA THR A 12 3.80 12.31 -2.25
C THR A 12 4.08 11.14 -3.20
N PRO A 13 5.27 11.08 -3.82
CA PRO A 13 5.59 10.01 -4.74
C PRO A 13 5.81 8.70 -3.98
N LYS A 14 5.24 7.59 -4.49
CA LYS A 14 5.39 6.24 -3.94
C LYS A 14 6.75 5.64 -4.35
N VAL A 15 7.85 6.21 -3.83
CA VAL A 15 9.23 5.88 -4.28
C VAL A 15 9.82 4.67 -3.53
N LYS A 16 9.34 4.37 -2.33
CA LYS A 16 9.90 3.31 -1.48
C LYS A 16 9.28 1.97 -1.86
N GLN A 17 10.14 0.98 -2.16
CA GLN A 17 9.75 -0.41 -2.39
C GLN A 17 10.00 -1.23 -1.12
N LEU A 18 9.08 -2.13 -0.80
CA LEU A 18 9.20 -3.09 0.29
C LEU A 18 9.12 -4.50 -0.28
N GLY A 19 10.19 -5.29 -0.14
CA GLY A 19 10.21 -6.70 -0.49
C GLY A 19 9.92 -7.56 0.74
N VAL A 20 8.70 -8.09 0.85
CA VAL A 20 8.29 -8.96 1.96
C VAL A 20 8.06 -10.37 1.44
N ARG A 21 8.52 -11.37 2.21
CA ARG A 21 8.20 -12.78 1.96
C ARG A 21 6.97 -13.16 2.75
N PHE A 22 6.03 -13.84 2.09
CA PHE A 22 4.82 -14.38 2.70
C PHE A 22 4.85 -15.90 2.62
N ASN A 23 4.25 -16.54 3.61
CA ASN A 23 3.94 -17.95 3.55
C ASN A 23 2.68 -18.16 2.69
N LYS A 24 2.43 -19.41 2.28
CA LYS A 24 1.31 -19.75 1.39
C LYS A 24 -0.04 -19.29 1.96
N GLU A 25 -0.29 -19.60 3.24
CA GLU A 25 -1.55 -19.23 3.92
C GLU A 25 -1.78 -17.73 3.98
N ASP A 26 -0.73 -16.93 4.21
CA ASP A 26 -0.86 -15.48 4.27
C ASP A 26 -1.12 -14.88 2.89
N LEU A 27 -0.54 -15.48 1.85
CA LEU A 27 -0.76 -15.09 0.47
C LEU A 27 -2.20 -15.40 0.03
N GLU A 28 -2.73 -16.57 0.41
CA GLU A 28 -4.14 -16.93 0.19
C GLU A 28 -5.11 -15.97 0.90
N LYS A 29 -4.82 -15.57 2.14
CA LYS A 29 -5.62 -14.56 2.85
C LYS A 29 -5.63 -13.23 2.10
N ILE A 30 -4.47 -12.78 1.62
CA ILE A 30 -4.37 -11.54 0.82
C ILE A 30 -5.21 -11.68 -0.45
N ASP A 31 -5.16 -12.82 -1.13
CA ASP A 31 -5.92 -13.06 -2.35
C ASP A 31 -7.44 -13.02 -2.10
N CYS A 32 -7.93 -13.71 -1.07
CA CYS A 32 -9.33 -13.61 -0.66
C CYS A 32 -9.77 -12.17 -0.37
N LEU A 33 -8.91 -11.38 0.30
CA LEU A 33 -9.20 -9.97 0.56
C LEU A 33 -9.24 -9.14 -0.73
N THR A 34 -8.33 -9.39 -1.67
CA THR A 34 -8.35 -8.69 -2.96
C THR A 34 -9.60 -8.97 -3.78
N GLU A 35 -10.08 -10.22 -3.78
CA GLU A 35 -11.31 -10.59 -4.46
C GLU A 35 -12.54 -9.94 -3.80
N TYR A 36 -12.61 -9.97 -2.47
CA TYR A 36 -13.73 -9.40 -1.72
C TYR A 36 -13.82 -7.88 -1.87
N TYR A 37 -12.70 -7.16 -1.72
CA TYR A 37 -12.66 -5.70 -1.78
C TYR A 37 -12.48 -5.15 -3.20
N LYS A 38 -12.23 -6.02 -4.20
CA LYS A 38 -11.92 -5.64 -5.60
C LYS A 38 -10.75 -4.65 -5.70
N GLU A 39 -9.70 -4.92 -4.94
CA GLU A 39 -8.52 -4.07 -4.82
C GLU A 39 -7.25 -4.84 -5.15
N THR A 40 -6.16 -4.11 -5.44
CA THR A 40 -4.86 -4.76 -5.64
C THR A 40 -4.30 -5.25 -4.31
N ARG A 41 -3.46 -6.30 -4.35
CA ARG A 41 -2.75 -6.82 -3.16
C ARG A 41 -2.04 -5.70 -2.37
N VAL A 42 -1.45 -4.74 -3.10
CA VAL A 42 -0.74 -3.60 -2.51
C VAL A 42 -1.67 -2.64 -1.79
N GLU A 43 -2.88 -2.40 -2.31
CA GLU A 43 -3.88 -1.54 -1.67
C GLU A 43 -4.44 -2.16 -0.40
N VAL A 44 -4.73 -3.46 -0.44
CA VAL A 44 -5.17 -4.24 0.74
C VAL A 44 -4.14 -4.14 1.86
N ILE A 45 -2.85 -4.35 1.55
CA ILE A 45 -1.76 -4.25 2.52
C ILE A 45 -1.66 -2.81 3.08
N ARG A 46 -1.71 -1.78 2.23
CA ARG A 46 -1.67 -0.38 2.69
C ARG A 46 -2.85 -0.04 3.60
N ARG A 47 -4.05 -0.51 3.26
CA ARG A 47 -5.23 -0.34 4.10
C ARG A 47 -5.05 -1.04 5.44
N GLY A 48 -4.50 -2.25 5.46
CA GLY A 48 -4.18 -2.99 6.68
C GLY A 48 -3.24 -2.20 7.59
N VAL A 49 -2.15 -1.66 7.02
CA VAL A 49 -1.20 -0.81 7.77
C VAL A 49 -1.90 0.42 8.36
N ASN A 50 -2.71 1.13 7.58
CA ASN A 50 -3.43 2.32 8.06
C ASN A 50 -4.42 1.97 9.18
N LYS A 51 -5.17 0.87 9.06
CA LYS A 51 -6.11 0.42 10.10
C LYS A 51 -5.38 0.11 11.42
N LEU A 52 -4.33 -0.69 11.36
CA LEU A 52 -3.51 -1.03 12.53
C LEU A 52 -2.88 0.22 13.17
N TYR A 53 -2.46 1.18 12.35
CA TYR A 53 -1.92 2.45 12.84
C TYR A 53 -3.00 3.30 13.53
N SER A 54 -4.19 3.43 12.93
CA SER A 54 -5.31 4.15 13.55
C SER A 54 -5.76 3.49 14.86
N GLU A 55 -5.78 2.16 14.94
CA GLU A 55 -6.08 1.44 16.19
C GLU A 55 -5.05 1.75 17.30
N LEU A 56 -3.79 1.98 16.93
CA LEU A 56 -2.74 2.36 17.87
C LEU A 56 -2.88 3.81 18.35
N GLU A 57 -3.25 4.74 17.46
CA GLU A 57 -3.52 6.14 17.83
C GLU A 57 -4.76 6.27 18.71
N ASN A 58 -5.81 5.49 18.43
CA ASN A 58 -7.04 5.48 19.24
C ASN A 58 -6.86 4.85 20.64
N LYS A 59 -5.71 4.23 20.92
CA LYS A 59 -5.34 3.69 22.24
C LYS A 59 -4.47 4.64 23.07
N LYS A 60 -4.05 5.77 22.51
CA LYS A 60 -3.34 6.84 23.23
C LYS A 60 -4.32 7.85 23.81
#